data_AF-A0A7K2WKN8-F1
#
_entry.id   AF-A0A7K2WKN8-F1
#
_cell.length_a   1.000
_cell.length_b   1.000
_cell.length_c   1.000
_cell.angle_alpha   90.00
_cell.angle_beta   90.00
_cell.angle_gamma   90.00
#
_symmetry.space_group_name_H-M   'P 1'
#
loop_
_entity.id
_entity.type
_entity.pdbx_description
1 polymer ?
#
loop_
_entity_poly.entity_id
_entity_poly.type
_entity_poly.pdbx_seq_one_letter_code
_entity_poly.pdbx_strand_id
1 'polypeptide(L)'
;MTRYLISFDDGTMIFPEEDLPEVSDASHAVVRQAQEAGVWVFGGGLLTQRASVVATDGTVTDGPYPETKAVLGGFSVIDVPTREDALEWAAKIAASCRCAQEVREIMDDPDA
;
A
#
# COMPACT_ATOMS: atom_id res chain seq x y z
N MET A 1 6.57 17.36 8.26
CA MET A 1 5.99 16.52 7.19
C MET A 1 5.34 15.34 7.89
N THR A 2 4.25 14.81 7.35
CA THR A 2 3.46 13.77 7.98
C THR A 2 3.42 12.56 7.06
N ARG A 3 3.71 11.39 7.63
CA ARG A 3 3.72 10.13 6.89
C ARG A 3 2.30 9.56 6.79
N TYR A 4 1.91 9.15 5.60
CA TYR A 4 0.62 8.51 5.33
C TYR A 4 0.82 7.14 4.71
N LEU A 5 0.08 6.15 5.21
CA LEU A 5 -0.11 4.84 4.60
C LEU A 5 -1.27 4.93 3.61
N ILE A 6 -1.01 4.56 2.37
CA ILE A 6 -2.00 4.36 1.31
C ILE A 6 -2.00 2.86 1.00
N SER A 7 -3.12 2.18 1.19
CA SER A 7 -3.16 0.71 1.07
C SER A 7 -4.46 0.20 0.47
N PHE A 8 -4.41 -1.02 -0.08
CA PHE A 8 -5.59 -1.74 -0.54
C PHE A 8 -5.55 -3.20 -0.06
N ASP A 9 -6.72 -3.80 0.07
CA ASP A 9 -6.86 -5.20 0.46
C ASP A 9 -6.64 -6.13 -0.73
N ASP A 10 -6.11 -7.32 -0.46
CA ASP A 10 -5.94 -8.35 -1.48
C ASP A 10 -7.29 -8.72 -2.12
N GLY A 11 -7.26 -9.01 -3.42
CA GLY A 11 -8.45 -9.29 -4.23
C GLY A 11 -9.27 -8.06 -4.66
N THR A 12 -8.86 -6.83 -4.32
CA THR A 12 -9.56 -5.61 -4.76
C THR A 12 -9.12 -5.11 -6.15
N MET A 13 -8.02 -5.63 -6.68
CA MET A 13 -7.55 -5.39 -8.06
C MET A 13 -8.35 -6.26 -9.04
N ILE A 14 -9.57 -5.82 -9.37
CA ILE A 14 -10.51 -6.58 -10.20
C ILE A 14 -10.47 -6.07 -11.65
N PHE A 15 -9.61 -6.70 -12.47
CA PHE A 15 -9.49 -6.46 -13.91
C PHE A 15 -8.98 -7.73 -14.63
N PRO A 16 -9.12 -7.85 -15.96
CA PRO A 16 -8.58 -8.98 -16.72
C PRO A 16 -7.07 -9.14 -16.55
N GLU A 17 -6.56 -10.37 -16.38
CA GLU A 17 -5.12 -10.61 -16.17
C GLU A 17 -4.25 -10.05 -17.31
N GLU A 18 -4.78 -10.02 -18.53
CA GLU A 18 -4.11 -9.42 -19.69
C GLU A 18 -3.82 -7.91 -19.54
N ASP A 19 -4.57 -7.20 -18.69
CA ASP A 19 -4.37 -5.78 -18.39
C ASP A 19 -3.27 -5.55 -17.35
N LEU A 20 -2.79 -6.60 -16.67
CA LEU A 20 -1.81 -6.49 -15.59
C LEU A 20 -0.53 -5.72 -16.00
N PRO A 21 0.06 -5.92 -17.21
CA PRO A 21 1.19 -5.12 -17.65
C PRO A 21 0.88 -3.62 -17.74
N GLU A 22 -0.30 -3.25 -18.24
CA GLU A 22 -0.72 -1.85 -18.36
C GLU A 22 -0.95 -1.22 -16.97
N VAL A 23 -1.63 -1.94 -16.07
CA VAL A 23 -1.86 -1.51 -14.69
C VAL A 23 -0.54 -1.34 -13.94
N SER A 24 0.40 -2.27 -14.16
CA SER A 24 1.75 -2.21 -13.60
C SER A 24 2.49 -0.97 -14.11
N ASP A 25 2.53 -0.74 -15.42
CA ASP A 25 3.21 0.41 -16.00
C ASP A 25 2.63 1.74 -15.51
N ALA A 26 1.30 1.84 -15.43
CA ALA A 26 0.60 3.01 -14.90
C ALA A 26 0.96 3.25 -13.42
N SER A 27 0.94 2.20 -12.59
CA SER A 27 1.28 2.30 -11.16
C SER A 27 2.74 2.71 -10.96
N HIS A 28 3.66 2.14 -11.74
CA HIS A 28 5.06 2.51 -11.73
C HIS A 28 5.30 3.96 -12.20
N ALA A 29 4.49 4.48 -13.12
CA ALA A 29 4.55 5.89 -13.50
C ALA A 29 4.19 6.82 -12.33
N VAL A 30 3.16 6.49 -11.53
CA VAL A 30 2.81 7.28 -10.33
C VAL A 30 3.91 7.20 -9.27
N VAL A 31 4.53 6.03 -9.07
CA VAL A 31 5.67 5.89 -8.16
C VAL A 31 6.84 6.80 -8.59
N ARG A 32 7.20 6.83 -9.87
CA ARG A 32 8.24 7.73 -10.39
C ARG A 32 7.90 9.20 -10.14
N GLN A 33 6.66 9.61 -10.36
CA GLN A 33 6.22 10.98 -10.08
C GLN A 33 6.34 11.32 -8.58
N ALA A 34 5.97 10.39 -7.69
CA ALA A 34 6.10 10.59 -6.25
C ALA A 34 7.55 10.68 -5.79
N GLN A 35 8.44 9.89 -6.41
CA GLN A 35 9.89 9.95 -6.19
C GLN A 35 10.48 11.28 -6.66
N GLU A 36 10.14 11.71 -7.87
CA GLU A 36 10.57 12.99 -8.44
C GLU A 36 10.07 14.19 -7.61
N ALA A 37 8.86 14.10 -7.05
CA ALA A 37 8.32 15.10 -6.14
C ALA A 37 8.93 15.06 -4.73
N GLY A 38 9.77 14.06 -4.42
CA GLY A 38 10.40 13.89 -3.12
C GLY A 38 9.45 13.46 -1.99
N VAL A 39 8.25 12.96 -2.33
CA VAL A 39 7.24 12.54 -1.34
C VAL A 39 7.20 11.03 -1.11
N TRP A 40 7.85 10.24 -1.98
CA TRP A 40 7.87 8.78 -1.86
C TRP A 40 8.82 8.32 -0.76
N VAL A 41 8.31 7.58 0.22
CA VAL A 41 9.16 6.90 1.22
C VAL A 41 9.48 5.48 0.74
N PHE A 42 8.47 4.61 0.65
CA PHE A 42 8.58 3.25 0.10
C PHE A 42 7.20 2.62 -0.13
N GLY A 43 7.12 1.49 -0.83
CA GLY A 43 5.87 0.79 -1.09
C GLY A 43 6.05 -0.42 -2.00
N GLY A 44 5.01 -1.22 -2.15
CA GLY A 44 5.00 -2.41 -2.99
C GLY A 44 3.74 -3.26 -2.86
N GLY A 45 3.56 -4.19 -3.80
CA GLY A 45 2.57 -5.26 -3.71
C GLY A 45 3.05 -6.38 -2.78
N LEU A 46 2.11 -7.04 -2.11
CA LEU A 46 2.36 -8.18 -1.23
C LEU A 46 1.92 -9.48 -1.92
N LEU A 47 2.63 -10.57 -1.64
CA LEU A 47 2.29 -11.88 -2.17
C LEU A 47 1.22 -12.54 -1.29
N THR A 48 0.05 -12.82 -1.86
CA THR A 48 -1.11 -13.44 -1.18
C THR A 48 -0.78 -14.68 -0.33
N GLN A 49 0.14 -15.53 -0.80
CA GLN A 49 0.34 -16.90 -0.27
C GLN A 49 1.50 -17.03 0.74
N ARG A 50 2.06 -15.93 1.28
CA ARG A 50 3.27 -15.98 2.13
C ARG A 50 3.18 -15.10 3.38
N ALA A 51 2.17 -15.34 4.21
CA ALA A 51 2.10 -14.72 5.53
C ALA A 51 2.50 -15.72 6.64
N SER A 52 3.24 -15.24 7.64
CA SER A 52 3.45 -15.93 8.90
C SER A 52 3.07 -14.99 10.04
N VAL A 53 2.49 -15.53 11.09
CA VAL A 53 2.12 -14.79 12.30
C VAL A 53 3.08 -15.19 13.41
N VAL A 54 3.70 -14.18 14.03
CA VAL A 54 4.59 -14.35 15.19
C VAL A 54 3.85 -13.86 16.42
N ALA A 55 3.52 -14.78 17.33
CA ALA A 55 2.84 -14.48 18.58
C ALA A 55 3.78 -13.82 19.60
N THR A 56 3.21 -13.29 20.69
CA THR A 56 3.98 -12.58 21.74
C THR A 56 4.93 -13.48 22.53
N ASP A 57 4.73 -14.80 22.48
CA ASP A 57 5.63 -15.81 23.06
C ASP A 57 6.70 -16.28 22.06
N GLY A 58 6.73 -15.72 20.84
CA GLY A 58 7.64 -16.08 19.77
C GLY A 58 7.20 -17.28 18.92
N THR A 59 6.01 -17.85 19.18
CA THR A 59 5.46 -18.93 18.35
C THR A 59 5.19 -18.41 16.94
N VAL A 60 5.65 -19.16 15.93
CA VAL A 60 5.42 -18.86 14.51
C VAL A 60 4.37 -19.81 13.96
N THR A 61 3.32 -19.27 13.35
CA THR A 61 2.30 -20.04 12.62
C THR A 61 2.16 -19.52 11.20
N ASP A 62 1.66 -20.36 10.30
CA ASP A 62 1.21 -19.89 9.01
C ASP A 62 0.03 -18.91 9.20
N GLY A 63 0.02 -17.86 8.39
CA GLY A 63 -1.01 -16.84 8.37
C GLY A 63 -1.83 -16.88 7.09
N PRO A 64 -2.89 -16.06 7.00
CA PRO A 64 -3.26 -15.00 7.95
C PRO A 64 -4.01 -15.52 9.21
N TYR A 65 -3.84 -14.83 10.34
CA TYR A 65 -4.63 -15.08 11.55
C TYR A 65 -5.47 -13.84 11.93
N PRO A 66 -6.80 -13.97 12.13
CA PRO A 66 -7.62 -15.13 11.75
C PRO A 66 -7.68 -15.28 10.21
N GLU A 67 -7.89 -16.51 9.73
CA GLU A 67 -7.90 -16.87 8.30
C GLU A 67 -8.90 -16.06 7.45
N THR A 68 -9.89 -15.43 8.09
CA THR A 68 -10.96 -14.66 7.43
C THR A 68 -10.70 -13.15 7.37
N LYS A 69 -9.54 -12.67 7.83
CA LYS A 69 -9.24 -11.23 7.81
C LYS A 69 -8.79 -10.79 6.42
N ALA A 70 -9.31 -9.66 5.94
CA ALA A 70 -8.74 -8.98 4.78
C ALA A 70 -7.24 -8.70 5.05
N VAL A 71 -6.39 -9.18 4.14
CA VAL A 71 -4.95 -8.95 4.17
C VAL A 71 -4.62 -7.85 3.18
N LEU A 72 -3.54 -7.11 3.44
CA LEU A 72 -3.07 -6.10 2.50
C LEU A 72 -2.60 -6.78 1.21
N GLY A 73 -3.11 -6.30 0.07
CA GLY A 73 -2.63 -6.68 -1.26
C GLY A 73 -1.44 -5.82 -1.70
N GLY A 74 -1.35 -4.60 -1.18
CA GLY A 74 -0.24 -3.70 -1.42
C GLY A 74 -0.39 -2.39 -0.64
N PHE A 75 0.70 -1.63 -0.60
CA PHE A 75 0.73 -0.36 0.10
C PHE A 75 1.79 0.60 -0.45
N SER A 76 1.66 1.87 -0.08
CA SER A 76 2.63 2.93 -0.27
C SER A 76 2.69 3.79 0.98
N VAL A 77 3.88 4.23 1.36
CA VAL A 77 4.12 5.22 2.40
C VAL A 77 4.66 6.47 1.73
N ILE A 78 3.98 7.59 1.94
CA ILE A 78 4.38 8.91 1.44
C ILE A 78 4.56 9.88 2.60
N ASP A 79 5.40 10.89 2.41
CA ASP A 79 5.64 11.97 3.36
C ASP A 79 5.23 13.30 2.74
N VAL A 80 4.18 13.92 3.27
CA VAL A 80 3.56 15.13 2.71
C VAL A 80 3.14 16.11 3.80
N PRO A 81 2.96 17.40 3.50
CA PRO A 81 2.61 18.41 4.51
C PRO A 81 1.21 18.24 5.11
N THR A 82 0.24 17.77 4.33
CA THR A 82 -1.18 17.73 4.73
C THR A 82 -1.88 16.42 4.35
N ARG A 83 -3.03 16.17 4.98
CA ARG A 83 -3.90 15.04 4.63
C ARG A 83 -4.48 15.20 3.23
N GLU A 84 -4.77 16.43 2.81
CA GLU A 84 -5.25 16.75 1.48
C GLU A 84 -4.22 16.33 0.41
N ASP A 85 -2.95 16.67 0.62
CA ASP A 85 -1.86 16.23 -0.28
C ASP A 85 -1.80 14.70 -0.34
N ALA A 86 -2.00 14.02 0.79
CA ALA A 86 -1.99 12.56 0.83
C ALA A 86 -3.16 11.96 0.03
N LEU A 87 -4.34 12.56 0.12
CA LEU A 87 -5.53 12.15 -0.65
C LEU A 87 -5.34 12.38 -2.15
N GLU A 88 -4.64 13.43 -2.57
CA GLU A 88 -4.30 13.65 -3.99
C GLU A 88 -3.40 12.55 -4.54
N TRP A 89 -2.36 12.16 -3.79
CA TRP A 89 -1.51 11.03 -4.17
C TRP A 89 -2.26 9.71 -4.16
N ALA A 90 -3.10 9.48 -3.16
CA ALA A 90 -3.95 8.30 -3.09
C ALA A 90 -4.91 8.20 -4.28
N ALA A 91 -5.45 9.32 -4.76
CA ALA A 91 -6.30 9.34 -5.94
C ALA A 91 -5.54 8.94 -7.22
N LYS A 92 -4.30 9.40 -7.40
CA LYS A 92 -3.44 8.97 -8.51
C LYS A 92 -3.15 7.47 -8.44
N ILE A 93 -2.80 6.97 -7.25
CA ILE A 93 -2.54 5.55 -7.00
C ILE A 93 -3.80 4.73 -7.29
N ALA A 94 -4.96 5.12 -6.76
CA ALA A 94 -6.23 4.45 -6.97
C ALA A 94 -6.59 4.32 -8.46
N ALA A 95 -6.42 5.40 -9.22
CA ALA A 95 -6.67 5.41 -10.65
C ALA A 95 -5.70 4.48 -11.40
N SER A 96 -4.40 4.50 -11.07
CA SER A 96 -3.38 3.68 -11.73
C SER A 96 -3.47 2.19 -11.39
N CYS A 97 -3.80 1.86 -10.14
CA CYS A 97 -3.93 0.50 -9.63
C CYS A 97 -5.31 -0.11 -9.95
N ARG A 98 -6.26 0.73 -10.39
CA ARG A 98 -7.66 0.38 -10.68
C ARG A 98 -8.41 -0.24 -9.48
N CYS A 99 -8.04 0.16 -8.26
CA CYS A 99 -8.73 -0.25 -7.03
C CYS A 99 -8.77 0.89 -6.00
N ALA A 100 -9.77 0.84 -5.13
CA ALA A 100 -9.91 1.83 -4.06
C ALA A 100 -8.74 1.75 -3.08
N GLN A 101 -8.30 2.90 -2.59
CA GLN A 101 -7.21 3.02 -1.63
C GLN A 101 -7.74 3.57 -0.32
N GLU A 102 -7.31 2.99 0.78
CA GLU A 102 -7.51 3.54 2.12
C GLU A 102 -6.30 4.38 2.52
N VAL A 103 -6.55 5.55 3.11
CA VAL A 103 -5.50 6.49 3.53
C VAL A 103 -5.55 6.67 5.04
N ARG A 104 -4.43 6.36 5.71
CA ARG A 104 -4.27 6.51 7.16
C ARG A 104 -3.02 7.30 7.48
N GLU A 105 -3.12 8.19 8.45
CA GLU A 105 -1.95 8.85 9.03
C GLU A 105 -1.13 7.84 9.85
N ILE A 106 0.19 7.86 9.70
CA ILE A 106 1.11 7.10 10.52
C ILE A 106 1.48 7.97 11.71
N MET A 107 1.37 7.41 12.92
CA MET A 107 1.80 8.11 14.13
C MET A 107 3.27 8.50 14.04
N ASP A 108 3.60 9.69 14.53
CA ASP A 108 4.98 10.11 14.70
C ASP A 108 5.66 9.24 15.77
N ASP A 109 6.80 8.65 15.41
CA ASP A 109 7.66 7.91 16.31
C ASP A 109 8.98 8.68 16.44
N PRO A 110 9.29 9.26 17.62
CA PRO A 110 10.49 10.07 17.82
C PRO A 110 11.81 9.33 17.58
N ASP A 111 11.79 8.00 17.64
CA ASP A 111 12.98 7.14 17.51
C ASP A 111 13.17 6.57 16.08
N ALA A 112 12.27 6.89 15.14
CA ALA A 112 12.23 6.35 13.78
C ALA A 112 12.98 7.16 12.70
#